data_AF-A0A848YDS1-F1
#
_entry.id   AF-A0A848YDS1-F1
#
_cell.length_a   1.000
_cell.length_b   1.000
_cell.length_c   1.000
_cell.angle_alpha   90.00
_cell.angle_beta   90.00
_cell.angle_gamma   90.00
#
_symmetry.space_group_name_H-M   'P 1'
#
loop_
_entity.id
_entity.type
_entity.pdbx_description
1 polymer ?
#
loop_
_entity_poly.entity_id
_entity_poly.type
_entity_poly.pdbx_seq_one_letter_code
_entity_poly.pdbx_strand_id
1 'polypeptide(L)'
;MRSKRFHSVLANSRMLVAAKHTRILQQQAVVDKKLGQAHVMLESDSAPLALKTLMSAHLRNALGRSRHLEQQVDKSQNEVLRAAQLEAGAKRRHQRHRELA
;
A
#
# COMPACT_ATOMS: atom_id res chain seq x y z
N MET A 1 17.91 28.80 8.54
CA MET A 1 16.54 28.27 8.78
C MET A 1 15.89 27.56 7.58
N ARG A 2 16.07 28.04 6.35
CA ARG A 2 15.45 27.48 5.12
C ARG A 2 15.68 25.96 4.94
N SER A 3 16.89 25.47 5.20
CA SER A 3 17.22 24.04 5.08
C SER A 3 16.49 23.15 6.10
N LYS A 4 16.40 23.58 7.37
CA LYS A 4 15.67 22.83 8.42
C LYS A 4 14.17 22.68 8.07
N ARG A 5 13.54 23.75 7.57
CA ARG A 5 12.13 23.71 7.12
C ARG A 5 11.94 22.75 5.94
N PHE A 6 12.87 22.76 4.99
CA PHE A 6 12.84 21.86 3.84
C PHE A 6 12.90 20.37 4.24
N HIS A 7 13.79 19.98 5.17
CA HIS A 7 13.82 18.60 5.68
C HIS A 7 12.52 18.20 6.37
N SER A 8 11.95 19.08 7.18
CA SER A 8 10.68 18.81 7.88
C SER A 8 9.55 18.54 6.90
N VAL A 9 9.48 19.29 5.80
CA VAL A 9 8.48 19.07 4.73
C VAL A 9 8.69 17.74 4.03
N LEU A 10 9.95 17.40 3.69
CA LEU A 10 10.26 16.10 3.06
C LEU A 10 9.99 14.91 3.98
N ALA A 11 10.33 15.01 5.26
CA ALA A 11 10.05 13.98 6.25
C ALA A 11 8.53 13.76 6.42
N ASN A 12 7.75 14.84 6.49
CA ASN A 12 6.29 14.76 6.56
C ASN A 12 5.71 14.12 5.29
N SER A 13 6.19 14.52 4.12
CA SER A 13 5.79 13.93 2.83
C SER A 13 6.07 12.42 2.80
N ARG A 14 7.27 11.98 3.23
CA ARG A 14 7.61 10.55 3.33
C ARG A 14 6.63 9.79 4.23
N MET A 15 6.31 10.37 5.39
CA MET A 15 5.38 9.75 6.34
C MET A 15 3.98 9.58 5.74
N LEU A 16 3.47 10.59 5.02
CA LEU A 16 2.17 10.51 4.35
C LEU A 16 2.13 9.42 3.27
N VAL A 17 3.19 9.32 2.47
CA VAL A 17 3.30 8.28 1.43
C VAL A 17 3.41 6.89 2.07
N ALA A 18 4.18 6.74 3.15
CA ALA A 18 4.27 5.49 3.89
C ALA A 18 2.92 5.09 4.51
N ALA A 19 2.18 6.03 5.10
CA ALA A 19 0.86 5.77 5.65
C ALA A 19 -0.14 5.32 4.57
N LYS A 20 -0.11 5.95 3.39
CA LYS A 20 -0.89 5.52 2.22
C LYS A 20 -0.55 4.07 1.84
N HIS A 21 0.74 3.72 1.76
CA HIS A 21 1.17 2.36 1.45
C HIS A 21 0.64 1.33 2.47
N THR A 22 0.77 1.64 3.77
CA THR A 22 0.24 0.77 4.84
C THR A 22 -1.27 0.58 4.72
N ARG A 23 -2.02 1.62 4.37
CA ARG A 23 -3.47 1.51 4.15
C ARG A 23 -3.81 0.58 3.00
N ILE A 24 -3.05 0.65 1.89
CA ILE A 24 -3.25 -0.25 0.74
C ILE A 24 -2.95 -1.70 1.15
N LEU A 25 -1.87 -1.95 1.90
CA LEU A 25 -1.54 -3.29 2.41
C LEU A 25 -2.64 -3.84 3.35
N GLN A 26 -3.20 -3.00 4.21
CA GLN A 26 -4.33 -3.39 5.07
C GLN A 26 -5.57 -3.76 4.23
N GLN A 27 -5.86 -3.01 3.16
CA GLN A 27 -6.95 -3.32 2.25
C GLN A 27 -6.72 -4.65 1.51
N GLN A 28 -5.49 -4.90 1.05
CA GLN A 28 -5.09 -6.16 0.41
C GLN A 28 -5.35 -7.34 1.34
N ALA A 29 -4.85 -7.27 2.59
CA ALA A 29 -5.04 -8.33 3.58
C ALA A 29 -6.53 -8.63 3.86
N VAL A 30 -7.40 -7.61 3.86
CA VAL A 30 -8.85 -7.80 4.02
C VAL A 30 -9.45 -8.50 2.80
N VAL A 31 -9.03 -8.16 1.59
CA VAL A 31 -9.50 -8.82 0.36
C VAL A 31 -9.04 -10.28 0.33
N ASP A 32 -7.79 -10.56 0.65
CA ASP A 32 -7.23 -11.91 0.69
C ASP A 32 -7.95 -12.79 1.71
N LYS A 33 -8.25 -12.26 2.90
CA LYS A 33 -9.08 -12.96 3.90
C LYS A 33 -10.46 -13.29 3.35
N LYS A 34 -11.12 -12.36 2.65
CA LYS A 34 -12.45 -12.58 2.06
C LYS A 34 -12.40 -13.60 0.93
N LEU A 35 -11.35 -13.59 0.12
CA LEU A 35 -11.11 -14.59 -0.93
C LEU A 35 -10.95 -15.99 -0.33
N GLY A 36 -10.13 -16.13 0.72
CA GLY A 36 -9.96 -17.39 1.44
C GLY A 36 -11.27 -17.91 2.04
N GLN A 37 -12.08 -17.04 2.66
CA GLN A 37 -13.40 -17.42 3.19
C GLN A 37 -14.37 -17.88 2.09
N ALA A 38 -14.44 -17.15 0.98
CA ALA A 38 -15.31 -17.51 -0.13
C ALA A 38 -14.90 -18.84 -0.78
N HIS A 39 -13.59 -19.12 -0.84
CA HIS A 39 -13.07 -20.38 -1.33
C HIS A 39 -13.53 -21.57 -0.46
N VAL A 40 -13.32 -21.47 0.86
CA VAL A 40 -13.75 -22.49 1.83
C VAL A 40 -15.27 -22.74 1.74
N MET A 41 -16.07 -21.69 1.56
CA MET A 41 -17.53 -21.84 1.43
C MET A 41 -17.97 -22.51 0.12
N LEU A 42 -17.22 -22.33 -0.97
CA LEU A 42 -17.51 -22.98 -2.26
C LEU A 42 -17.10 -24.46 -2.30
N GLU A 43 -16.03 -24.82 -1.58
CA GLU A 43 -15.56 -26.20 -1.45
C GLU A 43 -16.50 -27.08 -0.60
N SER A 44 -17.40 -26.48 0.16
CA SER A 44 -18.42 -27.22 0.89
C SER A 44 -19.50 -27.76 -0.07
N ASP A 45 -19.61 -29.08 -0.17
CA ASP A 45 -20.64 -29.77 -0.95
C ASP A 45 -22.07 -29.48 -0.47
N SER A 46 -22.22 -29.07 0.79
CA SER A 46 -23.51 -28.74 1.40
C SER A 46 -24.06 -27.35 1.03
N ALA A 47 -23.28 -26.50 0.36
CA ALA A 47 -23.70 -25.14 0.06
C ALA A 47 -24.80 -25.10 -1.03
N PRO A 48 -25.95 -24.44 -0.77
CA PRO A 48 -27.02 -24.30 -1.76
C PRO A 48 -26.55 -23.64 -3.06
N LEU A 49 -27.10 -24.06 -4.22
CA LEU A 49 -26.68 -23.57 -5.53
C LEU A 49 -26.76 -22.03 -5.67
N ALA A 50 -27.79 -21.40 -5.11
CA ALA A 50 -27.95 -19.94 -5.10
C ALA A 50 -26.81 -19.24 -4.34
N LEU A 51 -26.35 -19.83 -3.23
CA LEU A 51 -25.21 -19.34 -2.47
C LEU A 51 -23.92 -19.49 -3.28
N LYS A 52 -23.73 -20.61 -3.98
CA LYS A 52 -22.57 -20.82 -4.87
C LYS A 52 -22.51 -19.78 -6.00
N THR A 53 -23.65 -19.44 -6.62
CA THR A 53 -23.72 -18.41 -7.67
C THR A 53 -23.36 -17.02 -7.13
N LEU A 54 -23.92 -16.64 -5.97
CA LEU A 54 -23.66 -15.35 -5.34
C LEU A 54 -22.20 -15.23 -4.88
N MET A 55 -21.64 -16.29 -4.28
CA MET A 55 -20.22 -16.36 -3.89
C MET A 55 -19.28 -16.31 -5.09
N SER A 56 -19.63 -16.97 -6.20
CA SER A 56 -18.86 -16.91 -7.45
C SER A 56 -18.78 -15.47 -8.01
N ALA A 57 -19.87 -14.71 -7.94
CA ALA A 57 -19.86 -13.29 -8.31
C ALA A 57 -18.99 -12.45 -7.36
N HIS A 58 -19.06 -12.70 -6.05
CA HIS A 58 -18.21 -12.05 -5.07
C HIS A 58 -16.72 -12.35 -5.28
N LEU A 59 -16.36 -13.59 -5.62
CA LEU A 59 -14.99 -13.99 -5.95
C LEU A 59 -14.46 -13.24 -7.16
N ARG A 60 -15.21 -13.16 -8.27
CA ARG A 60 -14.79 -12.39 -9.46
C ARG A 60 -14.51 -10.93 -9.11
N ASN A 61 -15.39 -10.30 -8.32
CA ASN A 61 -15.22 -8.92 -7.89
C ASN A 61 -14.04 -8.75 -6.93
N ALA A 62 -13.82 -9.68 -6.02
CA ALA A 62 -12.72 -9.66 -5.07
C ALA A 62 -11.36 -9.90 -5.76
N LEU A 63 -11.29 -10.81 -6.74
CA LEU A 63 -10.12 -11.05 -7.57
C LEU A 63 -9.74 -9.81 -8.38
N GLY A 64 -10.71 -9.14 -8.99
CA GLY A 64 -10.48 -7.87 -9.69
C GLY A 64 -9.91 -6.80 -8.77
N ARG A 65 -10.42 -6.70 -7.54
CA ARG A 65 -9.89 -5.77 -6.52
C ARG A 65 -8.50 -6.16 -6.03
N SER A 66 -8.20 -7.44 -5.83
CA SER A 66 -6.86 -7.93 -5.45
C SER A 66 -5.81 -7.49 -6.47
N ARG A 67 -6.04 -7.78 -7.75
CA ARG A 67 -5.13 -7.38 -8.83
C ARG A 67 -4.91 -5.87 -8.88
N HIS A 68 -5.97 -5.10 -8.65
CA HIS A 68 -5.86 -3.64 -8.62
C HIS A 68 -5.05 -3.15 -7.42
N LEU A 69 -5.28 -3.73 -6.24
CA LEU A 69 -4.55 -3.38 -5.03
C LEU A 69 -3.08 -3.79 -5.11
N GLU A 70 -2.75 -4.95 -5.67
CA GLU A 70 -1.37 -5.36 -5.96
C GLU A 70 -0.63 -4.30 -6.81
N GLN A 71 -1.23 -3.85 -7.90
CA GLN A 71 -0.66 -2.77 -8.72
C GLN A 71 -0.50 -1.45 -7.95
N GLN A 72 -1.40 -1.15 -7.01
CA GLN A 72 -1.30 0.03 -6.14
C GLN A 72 -0.20 -0.14 -5.08
N VAL A 73 0.01 -1.34 -4.55
CA VAL A 73 1.10 -1.67 -3.61
C VAL A 73 2.43 -1.37 -4.28
N ASP A 74 2.67 -1.91 -5.48
CA ASP A 74 3.93 -1.73 -6.21
C ASP A 74 4.20 -0.25 -6.51
N LYS A 75 3.20 0.46 -7.03
CA LYS A 75 3.30 1.91 -7.28
C LYS A 75 3.60 2.69 -6.01
N SER A 76 2.88 2.39 -4.93
CA SER A 76 3.05 3.07 -3.65
C SER A 76 4.39 2.75 -2.99
N GLN A 77 4.92 1.54 -3.17
CA GLN A 77 6.25 1.16 -2.68
C GLN A 77 7.34 1.99 -3.38
N ASN A 78 7.23 2.16 -4.70
CA ASN A 78 8.13 3.02 -5.46
C ASN A 78 8.05 4.49 -4.99
N GLU A 79 6.86 5.00 -4.69
CA GLU A 79 6.67 6.33 -4.11
C GLU A 79 7.37 6.46 -2.74
N VAL A 80 7.26 5.45 -1.86
CA VAL A 80 7.94 5.43 -0.55
C VAL A 80 9.45 5.48 -0.73
N LEU A 81 10.01 4.65 -1.61
CA LEU A 81 11.46 4.61 -1.89
C LEU A 81 11.95 5.95 -2.44
N ARG A 82 11.21 6.54 -3.38
CA ARG A 82 11.55 7.85 -3.94
C ARG A 82 11.52 8.95 -2.89
N ALA A 83 10.50 8.98 -2.03
CA ALA A 83 10.40 9.95 -0.94
C ALA A 83 11.57 9.80 0.06
N ALA A 84 11.94 8.56 0.40
CA ALA A 84 13.09 8.28 1.26
C ALA A 84 14.41 8.74 0.63
N GLN A 85 14.61 8.53 -0.67
CA GLN A 85 15.79 9.00 -1.41
C GLN A 85 15.89 10.54 -1.43
N LEU A 86 14.77 11.24 -1.65
CA LEU A 86 14.72 12.70 -1.63
C LEU A 86 15.07 13.26 -0.25
N GLU A 87 14.50 12.69 0.82
CA GLU A 87 14.81 13.09 2.19
C GLU A 87 16.29 12.86 2.53
N ALA A 88 16.83 11.67 2.21
CA ALA A 88 18.22 11.32 2.44
C ALA A 88 19.17 12.22 1.63
N GLY A 89 18.86 12.48 0.36
CA GLY A 89 19.61 13.40 -0.50
C GLY A 89 19.63 14.82 0.07
N ALA A 90 18.51 15.30 0.58
CA ALA A 90 18.45 16.59 1.25
C ALA A 90 19.34 16.60 2.50
N LYS A 91 19.21 15.61 3.41
CA LYS A 91 20.01 15.51 4.64
C LYS A 91 21.52 15.56 4.34
N ARG A 92 21.98 14.79 3.36
CA ARG A 92 23.39 14.78 2.92
C ARG A 92 23.87 16.14 2.40
N ARG A 93 23.04 16.86 1.62
CA ARG A 93 23.39 18.22 1.15
C ARG A 93 23.51 19.20 2.31
N HIS A 94 22.59 19.14 3.27
CA HIS A 94 22.61 20.01 4.45
C HIS A 94 23.80 19.73 5.36
N GLN A 95 24.15 18.46 5.55
CA GLN A 95 25.35 18.08 6.31
C GLN A 95 26.62 18.66 5.66
N ARG A 96 26.81 18.46 4.35
CA ARG A 96 27.95 19.04 3.63
C ARG A 96 28.02 20.57 3.74
N HIS A 97 26.88 21.26 3.65
CA HIS A 97 26.84 22.72 3.83
C HIS A 97 27.22 23.17 5.24
N ARG A 98 26.97 22.36 6.27
CA ARG A 98 27.38 22.67 7.65
C ARG A 98 28.85 22.40 7.92
N GLU A 99 29.44 21.42 7.24
CA GLU A 99 30.86 21.09 7.39
C GLU A 99 31.76 22.09 6.63
N LEU A 100 31.23 22.74 5.59
CA LEU A 100 31.96 23.72 4.75
C LEU A 100 31.77 25.19 5.20
N ALA A 101 30.93 25.46 6.21
CA ALA A 101 30.62 26.80 6.69
C ALA A 101 31.12 26.98 8.13
#